data_AF-A0A848Z1K7-F1
#
_entry.id   AF-A0A848Z1K7-F1
#
_cell.length_a   1.000
_cell.length_b   1.000
_cell.length_c   1.000
_cell.angle_alpha   90.00
_cell.angle_beta   90.00
_cell.angle_gamma   90.00
#
_symmetry.space_group_name_H-M   'P 1'
#
loop_
_entity.id
_entity.type
_entity.pdbx_description
1 polymer ?
#
loop_
_entity_poly.entity_id
_entity_poly.type
_entity_poly.pdbx_seq_one_letter_code
_entity_poly.pdbx_strand_id
1 'polypeptide(L)'
;MRDDFFIASRSELTIGEKLLTLNWGLVLLVSAVASIGFAMLYSAASGSFDPWASRQMLRFGVGLGVLMVAALVHLRTWMSLAYPIYFISLGLLVAVELVGYIGKGAERWIDLGFINLQPSELMKIAMVLALARYFHGPALEEVWR
;
A
#
# COMPACT_ATOMS: atom_id res chain seq x y z
N MET A 1 -32.56 8.94 -21.65
CA MET A 1 -33.20 9.88 -20.70
C MET A 1 -33.89 9.17 -19.52
N ARG A 2 -34.00 7.83 -19.50
CA ARG A 2 -34.40 7.05 -18.31
C ARG A 2 -33.21 6.38 -17.60
N ASP A 3 -32.05 6.45 -18.23
CA ASP A 3 -30.82 5.76 -17.80
C ASP A 3 -30.03 6.63 -16.81
N ASP A 4 -30.27 7.95 -16.84
CA ASP A 4 -29.62 8.94 -15.99
C ASP A 4 -30.10 8.84 -14.52
N PHE A 5 -31.32 8.34 -14.30
CA PHE A 5 -31.90 8.15 -12.96
C PHE A 5 -31.33 6.92 -12.23
N PHE A 6 -30.96 5.87 -12.97
CA PHE A 6 -30.36 4.66 -12.38
C PHE A 6 -28.86 4.83 -12.06
N ILE A 7 -28.16 5.70 -12.78
CA ILE A 7 -26.75 6.02 -12.51
C ILE A 7 -26.64 6.92 -11.25
N ALA A 8 -27.67 7.72 -10.95
CA ALA A 8 -27.69 8.68 -9.85
C ALA A 8 -27.87 8.06 -8.44
N SER A 9 -28.11 6.74 -8.32
CA SER A 9 -28.32 6.07 -7.03
C SER A 9 -27.21 5.07 -6.66
N ARG A 10 -25.97 5.25 -7.13
CA ARG A 10 -24.83 4.77 -6.31
C ARG A 10 -24.78 5.68 -5.10
N SER A 11 -25.51 5.32 -4.05
CA SER A 11 -25.27 5.86 -2.72
C SER A 11 -23.75 5.80 -2.51
N GLU A 12 -23.14 6.96 -2.31
CA GLU A 12 -21.81 7.05 -1.73
C GLU A 12 -21.89 6.25 -0.43
N LEU A 13 -21.47 4.98 -0.46
CA LEU A 13 -21.59 4.09 0.69
C LEU A 13 -21.03 4.82 1.90
N THR A 14 -21.82 4.86 2.97
CA THR A 14 -21.39 5.44 4.23
C THR A 14 -20.12 4.71 4.69
N ILE A 15 -19.23 5.37 5.43
CA ILE A 15 -17.96 4.76 5.89
C ILE A 15 -18.21 3.41 6.58
N GLY A 16 -19.29 3.29 7.35
CA GLY A 16 -19.70 2.03 7.98
C GLY A 16 -20.06 0.92 6.98
N GLU A 17 -20.77 1.25 5.91
CA GLU A 17 -21.12 0.29 4.86
C GLU A 17 -19.88 -0.16 4.10
N LYS A 18 -18.95 0.77 3.79
CA LYS A 18 -17.65 0.44 3.18
C LYS A 18 -16.86 -0.54 4.03
N LEU A 19 -16.80 -0.32 5.34
CA LEU A 19 -16.12 -1.23 6.28
C LEU A 19 -16.77 -2.62 6.30
N LEU A 20 -18.10 -2.70 6.24
CA LEU A 20 -18.80 -3.99 6.21
C LEU A 20 -18.60 -4.75 4.89
N THR A 21 -18.40 -4.04 3.78
CA THR A 21 -18.10 -4.66 2.48
C THR A 21 -16.66 -5.17 2.34
N LEU A 22 -15.76 -4.82 3.27
CA LEU A 22 -14.39 -5.31 3.23
C LEU A 22 -14.35 -6.83 3.44
N ASN A 23 -13.41 -7.48 2.75
CA ASN A 23 -13.16 -8.89 2.96
C ASN A 23 -12.44 -9.10 4.31
N TRP A 24 -13.23 -9.17 5.39
CA TRP A 24 -12.73 -9.43 6.74
C TRP A 24 -12.00 -10.77 6.85
N GLY A 25 -12.33 -11.75 6.00
CA GLY A 25 -11.59 -13.01 5.91
C GLY A 25 -10.11 -12.77 5.54
N LEU A 26 -9.84 -11.93 4.55
CA LEU A 26 -8.47 -11.58 4.16
C LEU A 26 -7.73 -10.84 5.28
N VAL A 27 -8.40 -9.90 5.95
CA VAL A 27 -7.82 -9.17 7.09
C VAL A 27 -7.47 -10.11 8.24
N LEU A 28 -8.35 -11.06 8.55
CA LEU A 28 -8.11 -12.09 9.57
C LEU A 28 -6.96 -13.02 9.19
N LEU A 29 -6.90 -13.47 7.94
CA LEU A 29 -5.80 -14.33 7.46
C LEU A 29 -4.44 -13.63 7.56
N VAL A 30 -4.36 -12.36 7.12
CA VAL A 30 -3.13 -11.56 7.24
C VAL A 30 -2.75 -11.38 8.71
N SER A 31 -3.73 -11.13 9.58
CA SER A 31 -3.51 -10.98 11.03
C SER A 31 -3.08 -12.28 11.69
N ALA A 32 -3.60 -13.44 11.25
CA ALA A 32 -3.19 -14.74 11.74
C ALA A 32 -1.72 -15.04 11.37
N VAL A 33 -1.32 -14.79 10.12
CA VAL A 33 0.07 -14.95 9.67
C VAL A 33 1.01 -14.02 10.46
N ALA A 34 0.60 -12.77 10.66
CA ALA A 34 1.37 -11.82 11.47
C ALA A 34 1.52 -12.28 12.92
N SER A 35 0.47 -12.87 13.52
CA SER A 35 0.49 -13.38 14.89
C SER A 35 1.48 -14.54 15.07
N ILE A 36 1.56 -15.44 14.07
CA ILE A 36 2.60 -16.48 14.01
C ILE A 36 3.99 -15.84 13.96
N GLY A 37 4.17 -14.79 13.15
CA GLY A 37 5.40 -13.99 13.10
C GLY A 37 5.79 -13.38 14.46
N PHE A 38 4.83 -12.83 15.20
CA PHE A 38 5.07 -12.28 16.54
C PHE A 38 5.51 -13.37 17.52
N ALA A 39 4.86 -14.53 17.49
CA ALA A 39 5.22 -15.68 18.33
C ALA A 39 6.65 -16.17 18.02
N MET A 40 7.04 -16.20 16.74
CA MET A 40 8.41 -16.55 16.34
C MET A 40 9.44 -15.54 16.86
N LEU A 41 9.16 -14.23 16.76
CA LEU A 41 10.06 -13.19 17.27
C LEU A 41 10.19 -13.24 18.79
N TYR A 42 9.09 -13.47 19.50
CA TYR A 42 9.09 -13.67 20.95
C TYR A 42 9.92 -14.89 21.36
N SER A 43 9.78 -15.99 20.62
CA SER A 43 10.57 -17.22 20.85
C SER A 43 12.06 -17.00 20.58
N ALA A 44 12.41 -16.31 19.49
CA ALA A 44 13.79 -15.99 19.15
C ALA A 44 14.46 -15.06 20.17
N ALA A 45 13.66 -14.32 20.93
CA ALA A 45 14.11 -13.42 21.99
C ALA A 45 14.16 -14.09 23.38
N SER A 46 14.12 -15.42 23.45
CA SER A 46 14.09 -16.14 24.73
C SER A 46 12.91 -15.75 25.64
N GLY A 47 11.78 -15.35 25.03
CA GLY A 47 10.58 -14.93 25.77
C GLY A 47 10.54 -13.45 26.16
N SER A 48 11.40 -12.59 25.60
CA SER A 48 11.24 -11.14 25.75
C SER A 48 10.47 -10.54 24.56
N PHE A 49 9.55 -9.62 24.83
CA PHE A 49 8.89 -8.85 23.76
C PHE A 49 9.85 -7.86 23.09
N ASP A 50 10.82 -7.37 23.86
CA ASP A 50 11.85 -6.47 23.37
C ASP A 50 13.12 -7.23 22.96
N PRO A 51 13.86 -6.70 21.96
CA PRO A 51 13.60 -5.47 21.21
C PRO A 51 12.77 -5.66 19.92
N TRP A 52 12.42 -6.90 19.54
CA TRP A 52 11.91 -7.20 18.19
C TRP A 52 10.40 -7.32 18.07
N ALA A 53 9.75 -8.11 18.94
CA ALA A 53 8.32 -8.39 18.82
C ALA A 53 7.49 -7.11 19.05
N SER A 54 7.84 -6.29 20.04
CA SER A 54 7.19 -5.00 20.33
C SER A 54 7.21 -4.04 19.12
N ARG A 55 8.39 -3.86 18.51
CA ARG A 55 8.57 -3.02 17.32
C ARG A 55 7.81 -3.58 16.11
N GLN A 56 7.78 -4.89 15.95
CA GLN A 56 7.08 -5.53 14.85
C GLN A 56 5.56 -5.42 14.99
N MET A 57 5.03 -5.57 16.20
CA MET A 57 3.60 -5.38 16.49
C MET A 57 3.17 -3.92 16.21
N LEU A 58 3.97 -2.94 16.59
CA LEU A 58 3.70 -1.53 16.29
C LEU A 58 3.67 -1.28 14.77
N ARG A 59 4.68 -1.77 14.04
CA ARG A 59 4.74 -1.63 12.57
C ARG A 59 3.57 -2.31 11.90
N PHE A 60 3.17 -3.49 12.37
CA PHE A 60 1.99 -4.19 11.86
C PHE A 60 0.71 -3.40 12.13
N GLY A 61 0.53 -2.85 13.33
CA GLY A 61 -0.63 -2.02 13.66
C GLY A 61 -0.73 -0.78 12.77
N VAL A 62 0.39 -0.09 12.54
CA VAL A 62 0.47 1.05 11.59
C VAL A 62 0.12 0.59 10.18
N GLY A 63 0.71 -0.51 9.70
CA GLY A 63 0.44 -1.06 8.37
C GLY A 63 -1.03 -1.48 8.18
N LEU A 64 -1.64 -2.06 9.20
CA LEU A 64 -3.06 -2.42 9.20
C LEU A 64 -3.94 -1.16 9.13
N GLY A 65 -3.60 -0.11 9.88
CA GLY A 65 -4.26 1.18 9.78
C GLY A 65 -4.18 1.79 8.37
N VAL A 66 -3.00 1.74 7.75
CA VAL A 66 -2.80 2.19 6.36
C VAL A 66 -3.64 1.36 5.38
N LEU A 67 -3.70 0.04 5.57
CA LEU A 67 -4.55 -0.85 4.75
C LEU A 67 -6.02 -0.47 4.86
N MET A 68 -6.53 -0.23 6.06
CA MET A 68 -7.93 0.17 6.28
C MET A 68 -8.24 1.51 5.63
N VAL A 69 -7.37 2.51 5.79
CA VAL A 69 -7.53 3.83 5.16
C VAL A 69 -7.51 3.68 3.63
N ALA A 70 -6.55 2.94 3.09
CA ALA A 70 -6.43 2.71 1.65
C ALA A 70 -7.66 2.02 1.06
N ALA A 71 -8.25 1.07 1.79
CA ALA A 71 -9.46 0.35 1.39
C ALA A 71 -10.73 1.23 1.39
N LEU A 72 -10.75 2.32 2.18
CA LEU A 72 -11.86 3.27 2.20
C LEU A 72 -11.80 4.29 1.04
N VAL A 73 -10.62 4.46 0.43
CA VAL A 73 -10.41 5.38 -0.69
C VAL A 73 -10.96 4.77 -1.98
N HIS A 74 -11.77 5.54 -2.70
CA HIS A 74 -12.37 5.10 -3.96
C HIS A 74 -11.32 4.78 -5.02
N LEU A 75 -11.58 3.72 -5.81
CA LEU A 75 -10.71 3.28 -6.91
C LEU A 75 -10.43 4.41 -7.92
N ARG A 76 -11.39 5.31 -8.17
CA ARG A 76 -11.21 6.45 -9.07
C ARG A 76 -10.07 7.37 -8.62
N THR A 77 -9.92 7.59 -7.31
CA THR A 77 -8.83 8.39 -6.74
C THR A 77 -7.49 7.72 -6.90
N TRP A 78 -7.42 6.40 -6.67
CA TRP A 78 -6.20 5.63 -6.93
C TRP A 78 -5.78 5.68 -8.40
N MET A 79 -6.75 5.60 -9.32
CA MET A 79 -6.50 5.66 -10.77
C MET A 79 -6.07 7.05 -11.26
N SER A 80 -6.56 8.13 -10.66
CA SER A 80 -6.10 9.48 -11.00
C SER A 80 -4.70 9.78 -10.44
N LEU A 81 -4.35 9.21 -9.28
CA LEU A 81 -3.05 9.38 -8.63
C LEU A 81 -1.98 8.41 -9.13
N ALA A 82 -2.34 7.41 -9.96
CA ALA A 82 -1.42 6.36 -10.41
C ALA A 82 -0.11 6.91 -11.02
N TYR A 83 -0.19 7.80 -12.01
CA TYR A 83 1.01 8.38 -12.64
C TYR A 83 1.78 9.35 -11.71
N PRO A 84 1.12 10.27 -10.97
CA PRO A 84 1.82 11.05 -9.95
C PRO A 84 2.60 10.18 -8.95
N ILE A 85 1.96 9.15 -8.39
CA ILE A 85 2.59 8.23 -7.43
C ILE A 85 3.79 7.53 -8.09
N TYR A 86 3.67 7.10 -9.34
CA TYR A 86 4.77 6.50 -10.10
C TYR A 86 5.97 7.44 -10.28
N PHE A 87 5.77 8.65 -10.80
CA PHE A 87 6.87 9.57 -11.04
C PHE A 87 7.54 10.05 -9.74
N ILE A 88 6.76 10.25 -8.68
CA ILE A 88 7.32 10.56 -7.35
C ILE A 88 8.17 9.39 -6.85
N SER A 89 7.67 8.16 -6.95
CA SER A 89 8.40 6.96 -6.53
C SER A 89 9.67 6.74 -7.34
N LEU A 90 9.62 7.02 -8.65
CA LEU A 90 10.78 6.98 -9.54
C LEU A 90 11.81 8.04 -9.14
N GLY A 91 11.37 9.26 -8.86
CA GLY A 91 12.22 10.34 -8.36
C GLY A 91 12.90 9.95 -7.05
N LEU A 92 12.19 9.29 -6.12
CA LEU A 92 12.77 8.80 -4.87
C LEU A 92 13.83 7.70 -5.08
N LEU A 93 13.65 6.82 -6.07
CA LEU A 93 14.67 5.84 -6.43
C LEU A 93 15.94 6.49 -6.99
N VAL A 94 15.78 7.49 -7.85
CA VAL A 94 16.92 8.26 -8.35
C VAL A 94 17.57 9.02 -7.18
N ALA A 95 16.78 9.62 -6.30
CA ALA A 95 17.28 10.37 -5.15
C ALA A 95 18.09 9.49 -4.19
N VAL A 96 17.65 8.26 -3.87
CA VAL A 96 18.40 7.37 -2.99
C VAL A 96 19.71 6.90 -3.63
N GLU A 97 19.74 6.73 -4.95
CA GLU A 97 20.98 6.39 -5.68
C GLU A 97 21.98 7.55 -5.67
N LEU A 98 21.52 8.80 -5.75
CA LEU A 98 22.37 9.99 -5.78
C LEU A 98 22.82 10.46 -4.39
N VAL A 99 21.94 10.36 -3.38
CA VAL A 99 22.14 10.91 -2.03
C VAL A 99 22.56 9.81 -1.03
N GLY A 100 22.48 8.53 -1.42
CA GLY A 100 22.94 7.38 -0.64
C GLY A 100 24.43 7.50 -0.35
N TYR A 101 24.75 8.17 0.76
CA TYR A 101 26.10 8.42 1.21
C TYR A 101 26.84 7.10 1.42
N ILE A 102 28.15 7.12 1.15
CA ILE A 102 29.09 5.99 1.06
C ILE A 102 29.39 5.41 2.47
N GLY A 103 28.36 5.02 3.22
CA GLY A 103 28.50 4.59 4.60
C GLY A 103 29.03 3.16 4.72
N LYS A 104 28.32 2.17 4.15
CA LYS A 104 28.65 0.73 4.33
C LYS A 104 28.22 -0.19 3.17
N GLY A 105 28.30 0.30 1.92
CA GLY A 105 27.93 -0.44 0.71
C GLY A 105 26.43 -0.37 0.42
N ALA A 106 26.08 0.20 -0.75
CA ALA A 106 24.72 0.27 -1.31
C ALA A 106 23.59 0.43 -0.28
N GLU A 107 23.53 1.58 0.39
CA GLU A 107 22.45 1.87 1.33
C GLU A 107 21.14 2.15 0.56
N ARG A 108 20.12 1.30 0.76
CA ARG A 108 18.83 1.34 0.02
C ARG A 108 17.72 2.10 0.74
N TRP A 109 18.06 2.76 1.84
CA TRP A 109 17.10 3.35 2.76
C TRP A 109 17.36 4.86 2.86
N ILE A 110 16.28 5.63 2.85
CA ILE A 110 16.29 7.05 3.15
C ILE A 110 15.90 7.19 4.62
N ASP A 111 16.84 7.60 5.46
CA ASP A 111 16.55 7.91 6.86
C ASP A 111 15.89 9.29 6.96
N LEU A 112 14.60 9.30 7.33
CA LEU A 112 13.82 10.51 7.57
C LEU A 112 13.88 10.94 9.06
N GLY A 113 14.72 10.30 9.88
CA GLY A 113 14.93 10.53 11.31
C GLY A 113 13.95 9.78 12.21
N PHE A 114 12.69 9.64 11.79
CA PHE A 114 11.65 8.91 12.53
C PHE A 114 11.27 7.58 11.86
N ILE A 115 11.45 7.48 10.54
CA ILE A 115 11.27 6.26 9.76
C ILE A 115 12.41 6.13 8.76
N ASN A 116 12.83 4.89 8.53
CA ASN A 116 13.65 4.56 7.38
C ASN A 116 12.70 4.16 6.25
N LEU A 117 12.64 4.99 5.20
CA LEU A 117 11.80 4.74 4.04
C LEU A 117 12.62 4.03 2.97
N GLN A 118 12.10 2.91 2.46
CA GLN A 118 12.72 2.19 1.35
C GLN A 118 11.98 2.52 0.04
N PRO A 119 12.56 3.33 -0.86
CA PRO A 119 11.84 3.80 -2.06
C PRO A 119 11.38 2.66 -2.98
N SER A 120 12.11 1.53 -3.01
CA SER A 120 11.74 0.36 -3.81
C SER A 120 10.44 -0.30 -3.37
N GLU A 121 10.07 -0.21 -2.09
CA GLU A 121 8.78 -0.72 -1.60
C GLU A 121 7.62 0.11 -2.13
N LEU A 122 7.76 1.44 -2.15
CA LEU A 122 6.76 2.35 -2.71
C LEU A 122 6.64 2.16 -4.24
N MET A 123 7.77 2.01 -4.94
CA MET A 123 7.77 1.79 -6.39
C MET A 123 7.00 0.54 -6.80
N LYS A 124 7.05 -0.57 -6.04
CA LYS A 124 6.28 -1.77 -6.37
C LYS A 124 4.77 -1.49 -6.46
N ILE A 125 4.23 -0.75 -5.48
CA ILE A 125 2.82 -0.37 -5.45
C ILE A 125 2.51 0.62 -6.59
N ALA A 126 3.39 1.61 -6.77
CA ALA A 126 3.24 2.63 -7.80
C ALA A 126 3.21 2.05 -9.22
N MET A 127 4.06 1.06 -9.49
CA MET A 127 4.12 0.35 -10.76
C MET A 127 2.82 -0.41 -11.03
N VAL A 128 2.30 -1.15 -10.04
CA VAL A 128 1.02 -1.87 -10.17
C VAL A 128 -0.11 -0.90 -10.49
N LEU A 129 -0.18 0.24 -9.81
CA LEU A 129 -1.19 1.27 -10.08
C LEU A 129 -1.05 1.89 -11.47
N ALA A 130 0.18 2.23 -11.88
CA ALA A 130 0.44 2.81 -13.20
C ALA A 130 0.08 1.85 -14.33
N LEU A 131 0.44 0.57 -14.21
CA LEU A 131 0.08 -0.47 -15.17
C LEU A 131 -1.43 -0.71 -15.19
N ALA A 132 -2.08 -0.79 -14.02
CA ALA A 132 -3.53 -0.89 -13.93
C ALA A 132 -4.22 0.28 -14.64
N ARG A 133 -3.69 1.50 -14.49
CA ARG A 133 -4.21 2.68 -15.19
C ARG A 133 -3.98 2.62 -16.69
N TYR A 134 -2.81 2.19 -17.13
CA TYR A 134 -2.46 2.05 -18.53
C TYR A 134 -3.37 1.04 -19.25
N PHE A 135 -3.59 -0.13 -18.66
CA PHE A 135 -4.44 -1.18 -19.23
C PHE A 135 -5.95 -0.95 -19.08
N HIS A 136 -6.37 0.04 -18.29
CA HIS A 136 -7.78 0.43 -18.19
C HIS A 136 -8.25 1.27 -19.41
N GLY A 137 -7.34 1.73 -20.28
CA GLY A 137 -7.72 2.36 -21.55
C GLY A 137 -8.40 1.37 -22.51
N PRO A 138 -9.17 1.84 -23.52
CA PRO A 138 -9.74 0.96 -24.52
C PRO A 138 -8.65 0.09 -25.13
N ALA A 139 -8.90 -1.21 -25.18
CA ALA A 139 -7.97 -2.16 -25.78
C ALA A 139 -7.68 -1.70 -27.21
N LEU A 140 -6.42 -1.78 -27.64
CA LEU A 140 -5.99 -1.34 -28.98
C LEU A 140 -6.82 -1.97 -30.12
N GLU A 141 -7.51 -3.08 -29.84
CA GLU A 141 -8.48 -3.74 -30.72
C GLU A 141 -9.74 -2.91 -31.03
N GLU A 142 -10.17 -2.00 -30.16
CA GLU A 142 -11.31 -1.09 -30.39
C GLU A 142 -10.92 0.14 -31.23
N VAL A 143 -9.64 0.53 -31.24
CA VAL A 143 -9.16 1.69 -32.01
C VAL A 143 -9.00 1.37 -33.50
N TRP A 144 -8.86 0.09 -33.84
CA TRP A 144 -8.68 -0.40 -35.21
C TRP A 144 -9.96 -0.98 -35.85
N ARG A 145 -11.12 -0.84 -35.21
CA ARG A 145 -12.43 -1.20 -35.78
C ARG A 145 -13.21 0.03 -36.22
#